data_AF-A0A6J6E4W9-F1
#
_entry.id   AF-A0A6J6E4W9-F1
#
_cell.length_a   1.000
_cell.length_b   1.000
_cell.length_c   1.000
_cell.angle_alpha   90.00
_cell.angle_beta   90.00
_cell.angle_gamma   90.00
#
_symmetry.space_group_name_H-M   'P 1'
#
loop_
_entity.id
_entity.type
_entity.pdbx_description
1 polymer ?
#
loop_
_entity_poly.entity_id
_entity_poly.type
_entity_poly.pdbx_seq_one_letter_code
_entity_poly.pdbx_strand_id
1 'polypeptide(L)'
;MLVGVDSSDSLTETIKGLRPIAITAAVGFGGLMVSLLGRATLGRDAVGLSAANADGNVEGIGYLLFSRFVWPFEVISALLVTAALGAMVLAHQPRSSKKSTQRQQSINRFRGESLATAAGLPAPGVYARHNAVDVPALLPDGTPAPNSINASLKARGDMLDSNTFDLKKISTQVEEEK
;
A
#
# COMPACT_ATOMS: atom_id res chain seq x y z
N MET A 1 -13.85 -2.49 -5.66
CA MET A 1 -13.14 -2.20 -4.40
C MET A 1 -11.83 -2.98 -4.49
N LEU A 2 -10.71 -2.31 -4.77
CA LEU A 2 -9.41 -2.97 -4.89
C LEU A 2 -8.95 -3.26 -3.45
N VAL A 3 -9.08 -4.52 -3.03
CA VAL A 3 -8.53 -5.00 -1.76
C VAL A 3 -7.01 -4.86 -1.87
N GLY A 4 -6.41 -4.00 -1.05
CA GLY A 4 -4.95 -3.79 -1.00
C GLY A 4 -4.42 -2.42 -1.44
N VAL A 5 -5.27 -1.40 -1.69
CA VAL A 5 -4.79 -0.02 -1.95
C VAL A 5 -4.43 0.76 -0.68
N ASP A 6 -4.85 0.29 0.49
CA ASP A 6 -4.36 0.76 1.79
C ASP A 6 -3.84 -0.46 2.56
N SER A 7 -2.59 -0.86 2.32
CA SER A 7 -1.86 -1.54 3.37
C SER A 7 -1.50 -0.47 4.41
N SER A 8 -2.35 -0.28 5.40
CA SER A 8 -1.98 0.48 6.58
C SER A 8 -0.69 -0.14 7.11
N ASP A 9 0.41 0.61 7.04
CA ASP A 9 1.70 0.13 7.51
C ASP A 9 1.54 -0.25 8.98
N SER A 10 1.76 -1.53 9.28
CA SER A 10 1.44 -2.04 10.61
C SER A 10 2.43 -1.46 11.60
N LEU A 11 1.97 -0.59 12.49
CA LEU A 11 2.77 -0.05 13.60
C LEU A 11 3.09 -1.10 14.68
N THR A 12 2.64 -2.35 14.49
CA THR A 12 2.95 -3.45 15.39
C THR A 12 4.38 -3.91 15.16
N GLU A 13 5.26 -3.67 16.11
CA GLU A 13 6.63 -4.18 16.08
C GLU A 13 6.62 -5.72 16.24
N THR A 14 7.32 -6.44 15.36
CA THR A 14 7.54 -7.89 15.50
C THR A 14 8.38 -8.21 16.75
N ILE A 15 9.36 -7.36 17.03
CA ILE A 15 10.22 -7.42 18.22
C ILE A 15 9.90 -6.19 19.07
N LYS A 16 9.30 -6.42 20.24
CA LYS A 16 8.89 -5.33 21.15
C LYS A 16 10.10 -4.49 21.55
N GLY A 17 10.00 -3.17 21.36
CA GLY A 17 11.01 -2.19 21.76
C GLY A 17 12.12 -1.97 20.73
N LEU A 18 12.04 -2.56 19.53
CA LEU A 18 13.11 -2.44 18.54
C LEU A 18 13.25 -1.02 17.98
N ARG A 19 12.15 -0.30 17.71
CA ARG A 19 12.25 1.07 17.14
C ARG A 19 12.97 2.05 18.05
N PRO A 20 12.64 2.21 19.34
CA PRO A 20 13.34 3.17 20.19
C PRO A 20 14.83 2.79 20.34
N ILE A 21 15.16 1.50 20.41
CA ILE A 21 16.55 1.02 20.43
C ILE A 21 17.26 1.37 19.12
N ALA A 22 16.65 1.10 17.96
CA ALA A 22 17.22 1.38 16.65
C ALA A 22 17.43 2.89 16.42
N ILE A 23 16.46 3.72 16.81
CA ILE A 23 16.58 5.19 16.74
C ILE A 23 17.73 5.66 17.62
N THR A 24 17.79 5.18 18.87
CA THR A 24 18.85 5.57 19.82
C THR A 24 20.22 5.12 19.32
N ALA A 25 20.32 3.90 18.79
CA ALA A 25 21.54 3.37 18.20
C ALA A 25 21.96 4.18 16.96
N ALA A 26 21.03 4.51 16.06
CA ALA A 26 21.32 5.30 14.86
C ALA A 26 21.79 6.72 15.21
N VAL A 27 21.10 7.40 16.13
CA VAL A 27 21.48 8.74 16.60
C VAL A 27 22.81 8.69 17.34
N GLY A 28 22.99 7.73 18.25
CA GLY A 28 24.23 7.56 19.01
C GLY A 28 25.42 7.27 18.10
N PHE A 29 25.28 6.31 17.18
CA PHE A 29 26.30 5.98 16.20
C PHE A 29 26.60 7.15 15.26
N GLY A 30 25.56 7.81 14.72
CA GLY A 30 25.72 8.98 13.87
C GLY A 30 26.45 10.12 14.59
N GLY A 31 26.07 10.40 15.83
CA GLY A 31 26.76 11.38 16.68
C GLY A 31 28.21 11.00 16.95
N LEU A 32 28.49 9.73 17.22
CA LEU A 32 29.85 9.22 17.43
C LEU A 32 30.70 9.38 16.17
N MET A 33 30.18 9.03 15.00
CA MET A 33 30.86 9.20 13.72
C MET A 33 31.11 10.67 13.38
N VAL A 34 30.12 11.54 13.55
CA VAL A 34 30.27 12.99 13.33
C VAL A 34 31.32 13.57 14.28
N SER A 35 31.29 13.19 15.56
CA SER A 35 32.28 13.63 16.55
C SER A 35 33.69 13.15 16.21
N LEU A 36 33.83 11.87 15.86
CA LEU A 36 35.10 11.25 15.49
C LEU A 36 35.70 11.94 14.25
N LEU A 37 34.91 12.11 13.19
CA LEU A 37 35.35 12.75 11.95
C LEU A 37 35.59 14.25 12.13
N GLY A 38 34.72 14.94 12.86
CA GLY A 38 34.86 16.38 13.11
C GLY A 38 36.06 16.75 13.98
N ARG A 39 36.54 15.83 14.82
CA ARG A 39 37.72 16.01 15.67
C ARG A 39 38.96 15.26 15.17
N ALA A 40 38.85 14.54 14.06
CA ALA A 40 39.97 13.81 13.51
C ALA A 40 41.07 14.79 13.09
N THR A 41 42.26 14.66 13.67
CA THR A 41 43.45 15.43 13.26
C THR A 41 44.49 14.49 12.69
N LEU A 42 45.21 14.93 11.66
CA LEU A 42 46.29 14.16 11.04
C LEU A 42 47.63 14.33 11.76
N GLY A 43 47.65 15.02 12.92
CA GLY A 43 48.87 15.31 13.68
C GLY A 43 49.87 16.23 12.97
N ARG A 44 49.44 16.90 11.89
CA ARG A 44 50.26 17.83 11.10
C ARG A 44 49.41 18.97 10.57
N ASP A 45 50.01 20.14 10.43
CA ASP A 45 49.35 21.29 9.84
C ASP A 45 49.16 21.09 8.33
N ALA A 46 48.03 21.58 7.82
CA ALA A 46 47.73 21.55 6.40
C ALA A 46 48.58 22.58 5.65
N VAL A 47 49.59 22.11 4.93
CA VAL A 47 50.48 22.97 4.14
C VAL A 47 49.77 23.46 2.88
N GLY A 48 49.79 24.79 2.66
CA GLY A 48 49.23 25.43 1.46
C GLY A 48 47.70 25.64 1.48
N LEU A 49 46.98 25.12 2.48
CA LEU A 49 45.53 25.27 2.58
C LEU A 49 45.10 26.73 2.83
N SER A 50 45.83 27.46 3.67
CA SER A 50 45.54 28.88 3.95
C SER A 50 45.72 29.73 2.70
N ALA A 51 46.78 29.50 1.93
CA ALA A 51 47.03 30.19 0.67
C ALA A 51 45.98 29.83 -0.40
N ALA A 52 45.61 28.55 -0.50
CA ALA A 52 44.57 28.10 -1.44
C ALA A 52 43.17 28.65 -1.13
N ASN A 53 42.89 29.00 0.13
CA ASN A 53 41.63 29.59 0.56
C ASN A 53 41.69 31.11 0.73
N ALA A 54 42.79 31.77 0.36
CA ALA A 54 43.00 33.20 0.61
C ALA A 54 41.91 34.09 -0.02
N ASP A 55 41.46 33.74 -1.23
CA ASP A 55 40.41 34.45 -1.97
C ASP A 55 38.99 33.94 -1.66
N GLY A 56 38.86 32.95 -0.77
CA GLY A 56 37.60 32.30 -0.41
C GLY A 56 37.39 30.94 -1.10
N ASN A 57 36.95 29.95 -0.32
CA ASN A 57 36.77 28.57 -0.83
C ASN A 57 35.66 28.47 -1.87
N VAL A 58 34.56 29.21 -1.68
CA VAL A 58 33.40 29.17 -2.59
C VAL A 58 33.77 29.81 -3.93
N GLU A 59 34.46 30.94 -3.88
CA GLU A 59 34.97 31.69 -5.01
C GLU A 59 35.99 30.86 -5.81
N GLY A 60 36.92 30.20 -5.11
CA GLY A 60 37.90 29.30 -5.73
C GLY A 60 37.27 28.09 -6.42
N ILE A 61 36.31 27.44 -5.78
CA ILE A 61 35.55 26.33 -6.38
C ILE A 61 34.74 26.82 -7.59
N GLY A 62 34.08 27.98 -7.47
CA GLY A 62 33.33 28.59 -8.56
C GLY A 62 34.22 28.88 -9.77
N TYR A 63 35.39 29.48 -9.55
CA TYR A 63 36.36 29.71 -10.62
C TYR A 63 36.76 28.41 -11.31
N LEU A 64 37.09 27.36 -10.56
CA LEU A 64 37.48 26.07 -11.14
C LEU A 64 36.33 25.40 -11.92
N LEU A 65 35.11 25.43 -11.39
CA LEU A 65 33.91 24.89 -12.05
C LEU A 65 33.63 25.57 -13.39
N PHE A 66 33.70 26.90 -13.43
CA PHE A 66 33.34 27.68 -14.62
C PHE A 66 34.52 28.02 -15.55
N SER A 67 35.75 27.62 -15.21
CA SER A 67 36.91 27.74 -16.10
C SER A 67 37.41 26.38 -16.58
N ARG A 68 38.01 25.60 -15.68
CA ARG A 68 38.71 24.36 -16.00
C ARG A 68 37.77 23.17 -16.13
N PHE A 69 36.69 23.13 -15.34
CA PHE A 69 35.79 21.99 -15.24
C PHE A 69 34.42 22.22 -15.89
N VAL A 70 34.34 23.14 -16.87
CA VAL A 70 33.09 23.41 -17.59
C VAL A 70 32.51 22.15 -18.22
N TRP A 71 33.36 21.30 -18.81
CA TRP A 71 32.91 20.08 -19.49
C TRP A 71 32.32 19.04 -18.53
N PRO A 72 33.01 18.63 -17.44
CA PRO A 72 32.40 17.76 -16.43
C PRO A 72 31.14 18.34 -15.79
N PHE A 73 31.13 19.66 -15.52
CA PHE A 73 29.96 20.34 -14.97
C PHE A 73 28.74 20.24 -15.89
N GLU A 74 28.93 20.41 -17.20
CA GLU A 74 27.86 20.29 -18.20
C GLU A 74 27.32 18.87 -18.29
N VAL A 75 28.19 17.86 -18.26
CA VAL A 75 27.78 16.44 -18.27
C VAL A 75 26.93 16.09 -17.05
N ILE A 76 27.32 16.56 -15.87
CA ILE A 76 26.53 16.36 -14.64
C ILE A 76 25.19 17.10 -14.75
N SER A 77 25.18 18.31 -15.30
CA SER A 77 23.95 19.07 -15.51
C SER A 77 22.98 18.32 -16.44
N ALA A 78 23.47 17.82 -17.57
CA ALA A 78 22.69 16.99 -18.49
C ALA A 78 22.19 15.68 -17.83
N LEU A 79 23.03 15.04 -17.01
CA LEU A 79 22.65 13.86 -16.24
C LEU A 79 21.52 14.17 -15.26
N LEU A 80 21.59 15.27 -14.52
CA LEU A 80 20.56 15.67 -13.56
C LEU A 80 19.23 16.00 -14.24
N VAL A 81 19.28 16.70 -15.39
CA VAL A 81 18.08 16.95 -16.20
C VAL A 81 17.47 15.63 -16.69
N THR A 82 18.31 14.72 -17.19
CA THR A 82 17.87 13.39 -17.65
C THR A 82 17.28 12.57 -16.51
N ALA A 83 17.89 12.60 -15.32
CA ALA A 83 17.40 11.91 -14.13
C ALA A 83 16.04 12.47 -13.69
N ALA A 84 15.86 13.79 -13.71
CA ALA A 84 14.58 14.41 -13.38
C ALA A 84 13.48 14.02 -14.38
N LEU A 85 13.78 14.04 -15.68
CA LEU A 85 12.85 13.57 -16.71
C LEU A 85 12.53 12.08 -16.55
N GLY A 86 13.55 11.25 -16.31
CA GLY A 86 13.39 9.82 -16.05
C GLY A 86 12.52 9.55 -14.83
N ALA A 87 12.74 10.29 -13.73
CA ALA A 87 11.93 10.20 -12.52
C ALA A 87 10.48 10.61 -12.79
N MET A 88 10.24 11.70 -13.52
CA MET A 88 8.88 12.11 -13.89
C MET A 88 8.20 11.03 -14.74
N VAL A 89 8.88 10.46 -15.74
CA VAL A 89 8.31 9.42 -16.60
C VAL A 89 8.02 8.13 -15.83
N LEU A 90 8.94 7.69 -14.97
CA LEU A 90 8.79 6.45 -14.19
C LEU A 90 7.76 6.58 -13.07
N ALA A 91 7.70 7.74 -12.41
CA ALA A 91 6.73 8.00 -11.35
C ALA A 91 5.35 8.36 -11.91
N HIS A 92 5.26 8.83 -13.16
CA HIS A 92 4.00 9.16 -13.80
C HIS A 92 3.34 7.88 -14.32
N GLN A 93 2.46 7.30 -13.52
CA GLN A 93 1.56 6.24 -13.95
C GLN A 93 0.24 6.85 -14.47
N PRO A 94 0.07 7.07 -15.79
CA PRO A 94 -1.22 7.49 -16.31
C PRO A 94 -2.24 6.38 -16.08
N ARG A 95 -3.46 6.75 -15.71
CA ARG A 95 -4.58 5.79 -15.64
C ARG A 95 -4.85 5.28 -17.06
N SER A 96 -4.49 4.01 -17.33
CA SER A 96 -4.65 3.34 -18.63
C SER A 96 -6.09 3.39 -19.18
N SER A 97 -7.09 3.43 -18.32
CA SER A 97 -8.49 3.55 -18.72
C SER A 97 -9.16 4.78 -18.13
N LYS A 98 -9.96 5.50 -18.94
CA LYS A 98 -10.92 6.48 -18.42
C LYS A 98 -11.88 5.79 -17.45
N LYS A 99 -12.19 6.45 -16.33
CA LYS A 99 -13.20 5.96 -15.39
C LYS A 99 -14.52 5.80 -16.15
N SER A 100 -15.09 4.59 -16.12
CA SER A 100 -16.40 4.32 -16.71
C SER A 100 -17.43 5.28 -16.13
N THR A 101 -18.16 5.98 -16.98
CA THR A 101 -19.29 6.82 -16.56
C THR A 101 -20.44 5.94 -16.08
N GLN A 102 -21.36 6.49 -15.29
CA GLN A 102 -22.55 5.77 -14.83
C GLN A 102 -23.39 5.24 -16.00
N ARG A 103 -23.52 6.02 -17.08
CA ARG A 103 -24.18 5.60 -18.33
C ARG A 103 -23.48 4.41 -18.97
N GLN A 104 -22.14 4.43 -19.02
CA GLN A 104 -21.37 3.31 -19.58
C GLN A 104 -21.55 2.05 -18.72
N GLN A 105 -21.55 2.18 -17.39
CA GLN A 105 -21.79 1.07 -16.48
C GLN A 105 -23.19 0.47 -16.64
N SER A 106 -24.22 1.31 -16.76
CA SER A 106 -25.59 0.81 -16.95
C SER A 106 -25.74 0.08 -18.27
N ILE A 107 -25.21 0.63 -19.37
CA ILE A 107 -25.21 -0.04 -20.68
C ILE A 107 -24.46 -1.38 -20.62
N ASN A 108 -23.28 -1.41 -19.99
CA ASN A 108 -22.48 -2.64 -19.89
C ASN A 108 -23.20 -3.75 -19.10
N ARG A 109 -24.02 -3.41 -18.09
CA ARG A 109 -24.84 -4.41 -17.36
C ARG A 109 -25.84 -5.13 -18.26
N PHE A 110 -26.42 -4.44 -19.24
CA PHE A 110 -27.39 -5.04 -20.18
C PHE A 110 -26.73 -5.67 -21.41
N ARG A 111 -25.45 -5.40 -21.66
CA ARG A 111 -24.66 -6.00 -22.75
C ARG A 111 -23.76 -7.16 -22.30
N GLY A 112 -23.83 -7.54 -21.02
CA GLY A 112 -23.10 -8.69 -20.48
C GLY A 112 -23.65 -10.02 -21.01
N GLU A 113 -23.07 -11.12 -20.53
CA GLU A 113 -23.43 -12.48 -20.96
C GLU A 113 -24.88 -12.86 -20.64
N SER A 114 -25.46 -12.27 -19.60
CA SER A 114 -26.83 -12.58 -19.16
C SER A 114 -27.57 -11.37 -18.63
N LEU A 115 -28.82 -11.20 -19.09
CA LEU A 115 -29.76 -10.21 -18.56
C LEU A 115 -30.09 -10.43 -17.09
N ALA A 116 -29.93 -11.66 -16.57
CA ALA A 116 -30.15 -11.97 -15.16
C ALA A 116 -29.21 -11.18 -14.24
N THR A 117 -28.03 -10.78 -14.73
CA THR A 117 -27.07 -9.97 -13.96
C THR A 117 -27.30 -8.46 -14.06
N ALA A 118 -28.25 -8.01 -14.89
CA ALA A 118 -28.47 -6.59 -15.14
C ALA A 118 -29.01 -5.83 -13.92
N ALA A 119 -29.84 -6.51 -13.12
CA ALA A 119 -30.42 -6.00 -11.88
C ALA A 119 -29.49 -6.15 -10.66
N GLY A 120 -28.32 -6.78 -10.82
CA GLY A 120 -27.46 -7.21 -9.72
C GLY A 120 -27.76 -8.64 -9.28
N LEU A 121 -26.76 -9.28 -8.68
CA LEU A 121 -26.89 -10.63 -8.11
C LEU A 121 -27.75 -10.58 -6.84
N PRO A 122 -28.45 -11.68 -6.49
CA PRO A 122 -29.20 -11.75 -5.25
C PRO A 122 -28.29 -11.51 -4.04
N ALA A 123 -28.86 -10.92 -2.99
CA ALA A 123 -28.15 -10.72 -1.74
C ALA A 123 -27.89 -12.06 -1.02
N PRO A 124 -26.88 -12.12 -0.13
CA PRO A 124 -26.65 -13.26 0.76
C PRO A 124 -27.85 -13.60 1.64
N GLY A 125 -27.83 -14.79 2.25
CA GLY A 125 -28.93 -15.27 3.06
C GLY A 125 -29.08 -14.53 4.38
N VAL A 126 -30.32 -14.21 4.74
CA VAL A 126 -30.68 -13.63 6.04
C VAL A 126 -31.39 -14.70 6.86
N TYR A 127 -30.73 -15.20 7.89
CA TYR A 127 -31.22 -16.21 8.81
C TYR A 127 -31.54 -15.60 10.17
N ALA A 128 -32.40 -16.25 10.94
CA ALA A 128 -32.81 -15.78 12.26
C ALA A 128 -31.64 -15.51 13.22
N ARG A 129 -30.54 -16.26 13.06
CA ARG A 129 -29.35 -16.17 13.92
C ARG A 129 -28.10 -15.67 13.18
N HIS A 130 -28.21 -15.37 11.89
CA HIS A 130 -27.05 -15.06 11.05
C HIS A 130 -27.42 -14.20 9.85
N ASN A 131 -26.76 -13.05 9.70
CA ASN A 131 -26.95 -12.12 8.59
C ASN A 131 -25.60 -11.58 8.15
N ALA A 132 -24.86 -12.41 7.42
CA ALA A 132 -23.54 -12.07 6.91
C ALA A 132 -23.34 -12.65 5.50
N VAL A 133 -22.29 -12.17 4.82
CA VAL A 133 -22.06 -12.37 3.38
C VAL A 133 -21.51 -13.75 3.01
N ASP A 134 -21.23 -14.57 4.01
CA ASP A 134 -20.62 -15.90 4.00
C ASP A 134 -21.64 -17.05 4.00
N VAL A 135 -22.94 -16.75 4.18
CA VAL A 135 -24.02 -17.74 4.06
C VAL A 135 -24.87 -17.46 2.82
N PRO A 136 -25.08 -18.45 1.94
CA PRO A 136 -25.93 -18.28 0.77
C PRO A 136 -27.40 -18.07 1.13
N ALA A 137 -28.14 -17.40 0.25
CA ALA A 137 -29.60 -17.36 0.32
C ALA A 137 -30.17 -18.73 -0.08
N LEU A 138 -31.39 -19.04 0.34
CA LEU A 138 -32.06 -20.27 -0.06
C LEU A 138 -32.96 -20.03 -1.27
N LEU A 139 -32.95 -20.99 -2.20
CA LEU A 139 -33.92 -21.10 -3.27
C LEU A 139 -35.29 -21.55 -2.71
N PRO A 140 -36.37 -21.43 -3.49
CA PRO A 140 -37.71 -21.87 -3.06
C PRO A 140 -37.80 -23.36 -2.70
N ASP A 141 -36.85 -24.17 -3.18
CA ASP A 141 -36.71 -25.60 -2.87
C ASP A 141 -35.87 -25.88 -1.61
N GLY A 142 -35.37 -24.83 -0.94
CA GLY A 142 -34.51 -24.92 0.23
C GLY A 142 -33.03 -25.15 -0.07
N THR A 143 -32.62 -25.24 -1.34
CA THR A 143 -31.22 -25.41 -1.70
C THR A 143 -30.45 -24.07 -1.69
N PRO A 144 -29.12 -24.05 -1.41
CA PRO A 144 -28.32 -22.84 -1.47
C PRO A 144 -28.28 -22.20 -2.86
N ALA A 145 -28.62 -20.91 -2.95
CA ALA A 145 -28.51 -20.11 -4.17
C ALA A 145 -27.01 -19.87 -4.50
N PRO A 146 -26.48 -20.42 -5.59
CA PRO A 146 -25.04 -20.40 -5.86
C PRO A 146 -24.49 -19.02 -6.20
N ASN A 147 -25.36 -18.07 -6.54
CA ASN A 147 -25.04 -16.74 -7.03
C ASN A 147 -25.30 -15.62 -6.00
N SER A 148 -25.71 -15.97 -4.78
CA SER A 148 -26.01 -15.01 -3.71
C SER A 148 -24.78 -14.63 -2.86
N ILE A 149 -23.64 -15.28 -3.11
CA ILE A 149 -22.40 -15.15 -2.33
C ILE A 149 -21.27 -14.62 -3.19
N ASN A 150 -20.30 -13.95 -2.56
CA ASN A 150 -19.13 -13.45 -3.25
C ASN A 150 -18.24 -14.60 -3.74
N ALA A 151 -17.86 -14.57 -5.02
CA ALA A 151 -16.98 -15.56 -5.62
C ALA A 151 -15.63 -15.69 -4.88
N SER A 152 -15.12 -14.60 -4.28
CA SER A 152 -13.88 -14.64 -3.51
C SER A 152 -14.01 -15.41 -2.19
N LEU A 153 -15.15 -15.29 -1.50
CA LEU A 153 -15.43 -16.07 -0.27
C LEU A 153 -15.60 -17.55 -0.60
N LYS A 154 -16.32 -17.84 -1.69
CA LYS A 154 -16.46 -19.19 -2.22
C LYS A 154 -15.10 -19.82 -2.58
N ALA A 155 -14.21 -19.05 -3.21
CA ALA A 155 -12.89 -19.52 -3.61
C ALA A 155 -11.94 -19.76 -2.42
N ARG A 156 -12.09 -19.01 -1.32
CA ARG A 156 -11.31 -19.21 -0.08
C ARG A 156 -11.80 -20.38 0.76
N GLY A 157 -13.04 -20.81 0.56
CA GLY A 157 -13.67 -21.84 1.41
C GLY A 157 -14.23 -21.30 2.72
N ASP A 158 -14.36 -19.98 2.86
CA ASP A 158 -14.88 -19.31 4.06
C ASP A 158 -16.42 -19.30 4.11
N MET A 159 -17.08 -20.16 3.33
CA MET A 159 -18.54 -20.23 3.25
C MET A 159 -19.09 -21.15 4.33
N LEU A 160 -20.11 -20.70 5.06
CA LEU A 160 -20.81 -21.50 6.06
C LEU A 160 -22.04 -22.17 5.45
N ASP A 161 -22.34 -23.39 5.92
CA ASP A 161 -23.52 -24.13 5.50
C ASP A 161 -24.79 -23.58 6.16
N SER A 162 -25.83 -23.36 5.35
CA SER A 162 -27.13 -22.81 5.76
C SER A 162 -27.84 -23.69 6.80
N ASN A 163 -27.63 -25.01 6.72
CA ASN A 163 -28.25 -25.99 7.64
C ASN A 163 -27.89 -25.73 9.11
N THR A 164 -26.75 -25.10 9.37
CA THR A 164 -26.30 -24.74 10.73
C THR A 164 -27.25 -23.75 11.40
N PHE A 165 -27.96 -22.96 10.60
CA PHE A 165 -28.82 -21.86 11.05
C PHE A 165 -30.31 -22.18 10.98
N ASP A 166 -30.67 -23.40 10.59
CA ASP A 166 -32.05 -23.86 10.62
C ASP A 166 -32.57 -23.91 12.06
N LEU A 167 -33.83 -23.49 12.23
CA LEU A 167 -34.50 -23.60 13.51
C LEU A 167 -34.72 -25.09 13.81
N LYS A 168 -34.10 -25.59 14.90
CA LYS A 168 -34.46 -26.89 15.45
C LYS A 168 -35.96 -26.93 15.68
N LYS A 169 -36.63 -28.05 15.33
CA LYS A 169 -38.04 -28.26 15.66
C LYS A 169 -38.23 -27.97 17.14
N ILE A 170 -38.97 -26.91 17.46
CA ILE A 170 -39.35 -26.59 18.84
C ILE A 170 -40.18 -27.77 19.33
N SER A 171 -39.67 -28.51 20.31
CA SER A 171 -40.42 -29.57 20.98
C SER A 171 -41.61 -28.93 21.68
N THR A 172 -42.80 -29.06 21.10
CA THR A 172 -44.07 -28.57 21.69
C THR A 172 -44.56 -29.49 22.82
N GLN A 173 -43.71 -30.37 23.35
CA GLN A 173 -44.05 -31.19 24.50
C GLN A 173 -43.94 -30.31 25.74
N VAL A 174 -45.08 -30.00 26.34
CA VAL A 174 -45.17 -29.37 27.65
C VAL A 174 -44.68 -30.40 28.66
N GLU A 175 -43.46 -30.24 29.18
CA GLU A 175 -43.06 -30.97 30.38
C GLU A 175 -43.84 -30.37 31.55
N GLU A 176 -44.79 -31.12 32.11
CA GLU A 176 -45.40 -30.80 33.40
C GLU A 176 -44.30 -30.86 34.47
N GLU A 177 -43.92 -29.69 35.01
CA GLU A 177 -43.11 -29.61 36.23
C GLU A 177 -43.83 -30.35 37.36
N LYS A 178 -43.13 -31.33 37.94
CA LYS A 178 -43.59 -32.14 39.07
C LYS A 178 -42.84 -31.76 40.34
#